data_AF-A0A1S1LP20-F1
#
_entry.id   AF-A0A1S1LP20-F1
#
_cell.length_a   1.000
_cell.length_b   1.000
_cell.length_c   1.000
_cell.angle_alpha   90.00
_cell.angle_beta   90.00
_cell.angle_gamma   90.00
#
_symmetry.space_group_name_H-M   'P 1'
#
loop_
_entity.id
_entity.type
_entity.pdbx_description
1 polymer ?
#
loop_
_entity_poly.entity_id
_entity_poly.type
_entity_poly.pdbx_seq_one_letter_code
_entity_poly.pdbx_strand_id
1 'polypeptide(L)'
;MTTTGTLVPAAQRRAELLICRYTALTESNPGFHYHLHMSACEEGVPDTNSVTAALVAGRERFADLVRLAADDHTFQLWRLRLEHPGWWIGGRVRGTTELLAELVRELSGTVSAPYQGFHRGATGYIGAHWFTSTLEAIAPLAQPTRIKLAEALSRELLGRDICRALPAYLAVNSGGQEDIAEAFPEAEFDAVVDSAGLEECVNAAEAIHGPQWAGMFRTMLGELDPLTWDLVAEALIIEVQDAR
;
A
#
# COMPACT_ATOMS: atom_id res chain seq x y z
N MET A 1 -23.33 21.08 -24.59
CA MET A 1 -24.23 21.16 -23.42
C MET A 1 -24.99 19.84 -23.31
N THR A 2 -24.39 18.85 -22.64
CA THR A 2 -25.05 17.61 -22.16
C THR A 2 -24.03 16.87 -21.29
N THR A 3 -23.83 17.33 -20.05
CA THR A 3 -22.78 16.76 -19.17
C THR A 3 -23.25 16.58 -17.73
N THR A 4 -24.54 16.74 -17.44
CA THR A 4 -25.08 16.64 -16.07
C THR A 4 -25.71 15.26 -15.80
N GLY A 5 -26.21 14.59 -16.84
CA GLY A 5 -26.91 13.30 -16.71
C GLY A 5 -26.02 12.06 -16.62
N THR A 6 -24.75 12.13 -17.03
CA THR A 6 -23.80 11.01 -17.02
C THR A 6 -22.85 11.01 -15.81
N LEU A 7 -22.60 12.18 -15.22
CA LEU A 7 -21.76 12.31 -14.01
C LEU A 7 -22.45 11.77 -12.75
N VAL A 8 -23.78 11.94 -12.64
CA VAL A 8 -24.54 11.47 -11.48
C VAL A 8 -24.56 9.93 -11.37
N PRO A 9 -24.83 9.17 -12.45
CA PRO A 9 -24.71 7.71 -12.41
C PRO A 9 -23.31 7.19 -12.07
N ALA A 10 -22.25 7.88 -12.53
CA ALA A 10 -20.87 7.48 -12.23
C ALA A 10 -20.51 7.72 -10.76
N ALA A 11 -20.79 8.92 -10.24
CA ALA A 11 -20.55 9.27 -8.84
C ALA A 11 -21.38 8.39 -7.88
N GLN A 12 -22.60 8.03 -8.27
CA GLN A 12 -23.42 7.10 -7.48
C GLN A 12 -22.79 5.70 -7.40
N ARG A 13 -22.35 5.13 -8.53
CA ARG A 13 -21.63 3.84 -8.54
C ARG A 13 -20.37 3.87 -7.70
N ARG A 14 -19.61 4.97 -7.76
CA ARG A 14 -18.41 5.18 -6.94
C ARG A 14 -18.73 5.18 -5.44
N ALA A 15 -19.77 5.91 -5.03
CA ALA A 15 -20.22 5.92 -3.64
C ALA A 15 -20.70 4.55 -3.16
N GLU A 16 -21.41 3.80 -4.02
CA GLU A 16 -21.83 2.42 -3.74
C GLU A 16 -20.62 1.50 -3.54
N LEU A 17 -19.60 1.61 -4.40
CA LEU A 17 -18.37 0.84 -4.27
C LEU A 17 -17.66 1.11 -2.94
N LEU A 18 -17.49 2.39 -2.57
CA LEU A 18 -16.85 2.76 -1.29
C LEU A 18 -17.62 2.21 -0.08
N ILE A 19 -18.96 2.23 -0.11
CA ILE A 19 -19.77 1.60 0.94
C ILE A 19 -19.54 0.09 0.98
N CYS A 20 -19.60 -0.60 -0.16
CA CYS A 20 -19.40 -2.05 -0.22
C CYS A 20 -18.03 -2.45 0.34
N ARG A 21 -16.96 -1.72 -0.03
CA ARG A 21 -15.60 -1.96 0.48
C ARG A 21 -15.49 -1.67 1.98
N TYR A 22 -16.09 -0.57 2.45
CA TYR A 22 -16.10 -0.25 3.89
C TYR A 22 -16.86 -1.29 4.71
N THR A 23 -18.00 -1.78 4.22
CA THR A 23 -18.75 -2.88 4.84
C THR A 23 -17.91 -4.16 4.88
N ALA A 24 -17.32 -4.58 3.76
CA ALA A 24 -16.47 -5.77 3.72
C ALA A 24 -15.29 -5.67 4.69
N LEU A 25 -14.65 -4.50 4.76
CA LEU A 25 -13.55 -4.23 5.68
C LEU A 25 -13.99 -4.37 7.15
N THR A 26 -15.12 -3.77 7.51
CA THR A 26 -15.64 -3.81 8.90
C THR A 26 -16.19 -5.18 9.29
N GLU A 27 -16.76 -5.94 8.35
CA GLU A 27 -17.20 -7.32 8.58
C GLU A 27 -16.03 -8.30 8.77
N SER A 28 -14.89 -8.05 8.13
CA SER A 28 -13.69 -8.88 8.27
C SER A 28 -13.10 -8.84 9.68
N ASN A 29 -13.29 -7.73 10.41
CA ASN A 29 -12.85 -7.57 11.79
C ASN A 29 -13.79 -6.62 12.57
N PRO A 30 -14.95 -7.12 13.03
CA PRO A 30 -15.99 -6.28 13.66
C PRO A 30 -15.56 -5.59 14.96
N GLY A 31 -14.52 -6.10 15.62
CA GLY A 31 -13.95 -5.52 16.84
C GLY A 31 -12.97 -4.36 16.59
N PHE A 32 -12.59 -4.12 15.33
CA PHE A 32 -11.61 -3.09 14.98
C PHE A 32 -12.31 -1.79 14.59
N HIS A 33 -11.93 -0.70 15.26
CA HIS A 33 -12.52 0.62 15.04
C HIS A 33 -11.90 1.34 13.84
N TYR A 34 -12.13 0.81 12.63
CA TYR A 34 -11.61 1.38 11.36
C TYR A 34 -11.85 2.88 11.24
N HIS A 35 -13.04 3.35 11.60
CA HIS A 35 -13.42 4.76 11.52
C HIS A 35 -12.48 5.69 12.33
N LEU A 36 -11.95 5.26 13.48
CA LEU A 36 -11.04 6.09 14.27
C LEU A 36 -9.72 6.34 13.53
N HIS A 37 -9.24 5.34 12.81
CA HIS A 37 -8.05 5.48 11.98
C HIS A 37 -8.33 6.38 10.76
N MET A 38 -9.50 6.21 10.13
CA MET A 38 -9.90 7.00 8.96
C MET A 38 -10.10 8.48 9.32
N SER A 39 -10.75 8.76 10.44
CA SER A 39 -10.95 10.13 10.94
C SER A 39 -9.63 10.84 11.22
N ALA A 40 -8.60 10.13 11.69
CA ALA A 40 -7.26 10.71 11.87
C ALA A 40 -6.62 11.14 10.52
N CYS A 41 -6.96 10.47 9.41
CA CYS A 41 -6.53 10.86 8.07
C CYS A 41 -7.33 12.04 7.48
N GLU A 42 -8.41 12.46 8.15
CA GLU A 42 -9.24 13.62 7.79
C GLU A 42 -9.27 14.67 8.91
N GLU A 43 -8.28 14.67 9.81
CA GLU A 43 -8.22 15.63 10.91
C GLU A 43 -8.27 17.08 10.37
N GLY A 44 -9.24 17.86 10.86
CA GLY A 44 -9.47 19.24 10.41
C GLY A 44 -10.36 19.39 9.16
N VAL A 45 -10.81 18.30 8.55
CA VAL A 45 -11.84 18.33 7.49
C VAL A 45 -13.22 18.49 8.15
N PRO A 46 -14.06 19.47 7.74
CA PRO A 46 -15.42 19.58 8.26
C PRO A 46 -16.23 18.31 8.00
N ASP A 47 -17.07 17.88 8.96
CA ASP A 47 -17.89 16.66 8.84
C ASP A 47 -18.69 16.56 7.54
N THR A 48 -19.16 17.69 7.02
CA THR A 48 -19.91 17.77 5.76
C THR A 48 -19.07 17.38 4.54
N ASN A 49 -17.74 17.47 4.63
CA ASN A 49 -16.78 17.11 3.60
C ASN A 49 -15.93 15.88 3.95
N SER A 50 -16.20 15.22 5.09
CA SER A 50 -15.51 14.00 5.49
C SER A 50 -16.13 12.78 4.81
N VAL A 51 -15.29 12.04 4.08
CA VAL A 51 -15.69 10.75 3.50
C VAL A 51 -15.85 9.70 4.60
N THR A 52 -15.02 9.74 5.65
CA THR A 52 -15.16 8.85 6.81
C THR A 52 -16.53 9.00 7.45
N ALA A 53 -16.96 10.23 7.73
CA ALA A 53 -18.22 10.49 8.38
C ALA A 53 -19.42 10.09 7.50
N ALA A 54 -19.31 10.25 6.18
CA ALA A 54 -20.32 9.78 5.24
C ALA A 54 -20.38 8.25 5.14
N LEU A 55 -19.22 7.55 5.15
CA LEU A 55 -19.15 6.08 5.15
C LEU A 55 -19.72 5.47 6.44
N VAL A 56 -19.38 6.04 7.60
CA VAL A 56 -19.89 5.58 8.91
C VAL A 56 -21.41 5.75 9.02
N ALA A 57 -21.95 6.87 8.56
CA ALA A 57 -23.40 7.10 8.56
C ALA A 57 -24.13 6.30 7.46
N GLY A 58 -23.39 5.74 6.49
CA GLY A 58 -23.90 4.87 5.46
C GLY A 58 -25.04 5.51 4.65
N ARG A 59 -26.22 4.88 4.68
CA ARG A 59 -27.37 5.32 3.88
C ARG A 59 -27.90 6.70 4.28
N GLU A 60 -27.74 7.11 5.53
CA GLU A 60 -28.22 8.42 6.00
C GLU A 60 -27.49 9.59 5.34
N ARG A 61 -26.21 9.39 4.97
CA ARG A 61 -25.37 10.40 4.32
C ARG A 61 -24.90 9.98 2.92
N PHE A 62 -25.66 9.10 2.26
CA PHE A 62 -25.30 8.62 0.93
C PHE A 62 -25.16 9.75 -0.10
N ALA A 63 -26.04 10.76 -0.05
CA ALA A 63 -25.97 11.91 -0.95
C ALA A 63 -24.66 12.72 -0.77
N ASP A 64 -24.15 12.83 0.46
CA ASP A 64 -22.85 13.46 0.72
C ASP A 64 -21.73 12.64 0.09
N LEU A 65 -21.78 11.32 0.23
CA LEU A 65 -20.78 10.42 -0.35
C LEU A 65 -20.80 10.47 -1.89
N VAL A 66 -21.97 10.54 -2.52
CA VAL A 66 -22.09 10.74 -3.98
C VAL A 66 -21.43 12.04 -4.41
N ARG A 67 -21.66 13.14 -3.67
CA ARG A 67 -21.03 14.43 -3.95
C ARG A 67 -19.52 14.37 -3.81
N LEU A 68 -19.01 13.70 -2.77
CA LEU A 68 -17.57 13.56 -2.52
C LEU A 68 -16.89 12.65 -3.54
N ALA A 69 -17.51 11.53 -3.90
CA ALA A 69 -17.00 10.58 -4.88
C ALA A 69 -17.09 11.06 -6.34
N ALA A 70 -17.74 12.21 -6.58
CA ALA A 70 -17.70 12.89 -7.87
C ALA A 70 -16.32 13.49 -8.17
N ASP A 71 -15.53 13.81 -7.14
CA ASP A 71 -14.13 14.17 -7.28
C ASP A 71 -13.29 12.89 -7.47
N ASP A 72 -12.57 12.83 -8.59
CA ASP A 72 -11.84 11.63 -8.99
C ASP A 72 -10.72 11.29 -8.01
N HIS A 73 -9.95 12.30 -7.61
CA HIS A 73 -8.86 12.13 -6.67
C HIS A 73 -9.34 11.63 -5.30
N THR A 74 -10.42 12.23 -4.77
CA THR A 74 -11.06 11.79 -3.53
C THR A 74 -11.52 10.34 -3.64
N PHE A 75 -12.20 9.98 -4.74
CA PHE A 75 -12.64 8.61 -4.95
C PHE A 75 -11.46 7.64 -5.00
N GLN A 76 -10.43 7.91 -5.81
CA GLN A 76 -9.29 7.01 -5.99
C GLN A 76 -8.51 6.82 -4.70
N LEU A 77 -8.29 7.88 -3.91
CA LEU A 77 -7.65 7.81 -2.60
C LEU A 77 -8.44 6.93 -1.63
N TRP A 78 -9.75 7.13 -1.52
CA TRP A 78 -10.57 6.37 -0.59
C TRP A 78 -10.80 4.93 -1.01
N ARG A 79 -10.91 4.66 -2.31
CA ARG A 79 -10.89 3.32 -2.86
C ARG A 79 -9.62 2.59 -2.42
N LEU A 80 -8.46 3.18 -2.67
CA LEU A 80 -7.15 2.60 -2.34
C LEU A 80 -7.01 2.33 -0.83
N ARG A 81 -7.42 3.28 0.02
CA ARG A 81 -7.40 3.11 1.48
C ARG A 81 -8.29 1.95 1.95
N LEU A 82 -9.46 1.77 1.35
CA LEU A 82 -10.39 0.72 1.75
C LEU A 82 -9.96 -0.66 1.24
N GLU A 83 -9.28 -0.72 0.10
CA GLU A 83 -8.76 -1.96 -0.49
C GLU A 83 -7.44 -2.41 0.16
N HIS A 84 -6.59 -1.45 0.54
CA HIS A 84 -5.28 -1.70 1.12
C HIS A 84 -5.17 -1.07 2.52
N PRO A 85 -5.96 -1.58 3.51
CA PRO A 85 -5.93 -1.05 4.88
C PRO A 85 -4.53 -1.14 5.50
N GLY A 86 -3.73 -2.14 5.09
CA GLY A 86 -2.36 -2.35 5.51
C GLY A 86 -1.39 -1.22 5.13
N TRP A 87 -1.76 -0.28 4.27
CA TRP A 87 -0.88 0.83 3.90
C TRP A 87 -0.96 2.06 4.81
N TRP A 88 -1.97 2.14 5.66
CA TRP A 88 -2.19 3.33 6.50
C TRP A 88 -2.71 3.03 7.91
N ILE A 89 -3.29 1.84 8.12
CA ILE A 89 -3.73 1.37 9.43
C ILE A 89 -2.55 0.69 10.16
N GLY A 90 -2.49 0.92 11.47
CA GLY A 90 -1.58 0.22 12.37
C GLY A 90 -0.29 0.99 12.64
N GLY A 91 0.17 0.91 13.90
CA GLY A 91 1.43 1.54 14.31
C GLY A 91 2.65 0.96 13.60
N ARG A 92 2.59 -0.32 13.18
CA ARG A 92 3.68 -1.00 12.49
C ARG A 92 3.96 -0.39 11.13
N VAL A 93 2.96 -0.22 10.28
CA VAL A 93 3.12 0.39 8.94
C VAL A 93 3.60 1.84 9.05
N ARG A 94 3.06 2.59 10.00
CA ARG A 94 3.54 3.95 10.29
C ARG A 94 5.03 3.98 10.65
N GLY A 95 5.50 2.98 11.39
CA GLY A 95 6.91 2.82 11.78
C GLY A 95 7.80 2.17 10.73
N THR A 96 7.26 1.40 9.77
CA THR A 96 8.04 0.68 8.75
C THR A 96 8.10 1.38 7.40
N THR A 97 7.28 2.40 7.10
CA THR A 97 7.38 3.14 5.83
C THR A 97 8.76 3.77 5.62
N GLU A 98 9.34 4.41 6.65
CA GLU A 98 10.68 4.99 6.58
C GLU A 98 11.76 3.93 6.34
N LEU A 99 11.60 2.77 6.97
CA LEU A 99 12.48 1.60 6.80
C LEU A 99 12.36 1.00 5.39
N LEU A 100 11.15 0.95 4.84
CA LEU A 100 10.90 0.53 3.46
C LEU A 100 11.60 1.45 2.46
N ALA A 101 11.54 2.77 2.68
CA ALA A 101 12.28 3.73 1.88
C ALA A 101 13.81 3.57 1.98
N GLU A 102 14.33 3.08 3.11
CA GLU A 102 15.74 2.67 3.21
C GLU A 102 16.04 1.41 2.41
N LEU A 103 15.18 0.38 2.48
CA LEU A 103 15.34 -0.85 1.70
C LEU A 103 15.32 -0.59 0.19
N VAL A 104 14.41 0.25 -0.29
CA VAL A 104 14.35 0.67 -1.70
C VAL A 104 15.65 1.33 -2.15
N ARG A 105 16.22 2.23 -1.33
CA ARG A 105 17.51 2.88 -1.64
C ARG A 105 18.67 1.88 -1.67
N GLU A 106 18.68 0.94 -0.73
CA GLU A 106 19.68 -0.14 -0.65
C GLU A 106 19.63 -1.05 -1.89
N LEU A 107 18.43 -1.44 -2.33
CA LEU A 107 18.24 -2.25 -3.53
C LEU A 107 18.67 -1.53 -4.81
N SER A 108 18.35 -0.24 -4.93
CA SER A 108 18.70 0.61 -6.07
C SER A 108 20.18 1.03 -6.11
N GLY A 109 21.01 0.60 -5.15
CA GLY A 109 22.43 0.94 -5.08
C GLY A 109 22.71 2.43 -4.85
N THR A 110 21.68 3.20 -4.48
CA THR A 110 21.79 4.65 -4.26
C THR A 110 22.14 4.90 -2.80
N VAL A 111 23.42 4.70 -2.44
CA VAL A 111 23.94 5.01 -1.10
C VAL A 111 24.14 6.53 -0.98
N SER A 112 23.04 7.29 -0.93
CA SER A 112 23.07 8.73 -0.68
C SER A 112 23.00 8.99 0.82
N ALA A 113 24.17 9.00 1.46
CA ALA A 113 24.38 9.22 2.90
C ALA A 113 23.62 8.24 3.83
N PRO A 114 24.17 7.90 5.02
CA PRO A 114 23.41 7.13 6.00
C PRO A 114 22.12 7.89 6.32
N TYR A 115 20.97 7.20 6.19
CA TYR A 115 19.69 7.72 6.65
C TYR A 115 19.84 8.16 8.11
N GLN A 116 19.51 9.42 8.40
CA GLN A 116 19.58 9.97 9.77
C GLN A 116 18.39 9.55 10.64
N GLY A 117 17.45 8.74 10.11
CA GLY A 117 16.38 8.12 10.88
C GLY A 117 16.88 6.91 11.71
N PHE A 118 15.97 6.34 12.51
CA PHE A 118 16.27 5.41 13.60
C PHE A 118 17.42 4.42 13.30
N HIS A 119 18.50 4.59 14.06
CA HIS A 119 19.83 4.06 13.82
C HIS A 119 19.91 2.57 13.42
N ARG A 120 20.80 2.25 12.46
CA ARG A 120 21.36 0.91 12.14
C ARG A 120 22.04 0.16 13.32
N GLY A 121 21.78 0.55 14.57
CA GLY A 121 22.29 -0.07 15.79
C GLY A 121 21.35 0.01 17.00
N ALA A 122 20.14 0.55 16.85
CA ALA A 122 19.14 0.55 17.92
C ALA A 122 18.29 -0.73 17.83
N THR A 123 18.37 -1.59 18.83
CA THR A 123 17.43 -2.72 18.95
C THR A 123 16.13 -2.24 19.61
N GLY A 124 14.98 -2.82 19.22
CA GLY A 124 13.70 -2.60 19.91
C GLY A 124 12.78 -1.50 19.38
N TYR A 125 13.06 -0.88 18.23
CA TYR A 125 12.08 -0.01 17.57
C TYR A 125 11.05 -0.82 16.77
N ILE A 126 9.87 -0.23 16.52
CA ILE A 126 8.77 -0.87 15.78
C ILE A 126 9.25 -1.19 14.35
N GLY A 127 9.19 -2.47 13.97
CA GLY A 127 9.62 -2.91 12.63
C GLY A 127 11.08 -3.34 12.52
N ALA A 128 11.88 -3.27 13.59
CA ALA A 128 13.29 -3.63 13.56
C ALA A 128 13.55 -5.06 13.05
N HIS A 129 12.80 -6.05 13.54
CA HIS A 129 12.94 -7.43 13.09
C HIS A 129 12.65 -7.58 11.59
N TRP A 130 11.56 -6.98 11.12
CA TRP A 130 11.21 -6.97 9.70
C TRP A 130 12.34 -6.35 8.86
N PHE A 131 12.81 -5.17 9.24
CA PHE A 131 13.86 -4.47 8.51
C PHE A 131 15.20 -5.25 8.48
N THR A 132 15.65 -5.78 9.62
CA THR A 132 16.87 -6.60 9.68
C THR A 132 16.75 -7.87 8.86
N SER A 133 15.63 -8.60 8.98
CA SER A 133 15.39 -9.80 8.16
C SER A 133 15.34 -9.46 6.68
N THR A 134 14.71 -8.35 6.29
CA THR A 134 14.69 -7.93 4.89
C THR A 134 16.08 -7.60 4.38
N LEU A 135 16.90 -6.85 5.13
CA LEU A 135 18.29 -6.56 4.75
C LEU A 135 19.11 -7.84 4.52
N GLU A 136 18.99 -8.81 5.42
CA GLU A 136 19.68 -10.10 5.31
C GLU A 136 19.17 -10.92 4.11
N ALA A 137 17.86 -10.84 3.81
CA ALA A 137 17.25 -11.53 2.68
C ALA A 137 17.63 -10.92 1.32
N ILE A 138 17.82 -9.60 1.22
CA ILE A 138 18.17 -8.95 -0.05
C ILE A 138 19.67 -8.95 -0.35
N ALA A 139 20.51 -9.08 0.67
CA ALA A 139 21.96 -9.04 0.53
C ALA A 139 22.56 -10.04 -0.48
N PRO A 140 22.13 -11.32 -0.55
CA PRO A 140 22.69 -12.29 -1.48
C PRO A 140 22.12 -12.24 -2.90
N LEU A 141 21.08 -11.44 -3.15
CA LEU A 141 20.36 -11.43 -4.44
C LEU A 141 21.21 -10.87 -5.59
N ALA A 142 21.04 -11.43 -6.78
CA ALA A 142 21.67 -10.92 -7.99
C ALA A 142 21.18 -9.51 -8.35
N GLN A 143 22.02 -8.72 -9.02
CA GLN A 143 21.69 -7.33 -9.34
C GLN A 143 20.38 -7.16 -10.14
N PRO A 144 20.07 -7.99 -11.16
CA PRO A 144 18.79 -7.91 -11.87
C PRO A 144 17.58 -8.12 -10.95
N THR A 145 17.65 -9.12 -10.07
CA THR A 145 16.65 -9.39 -9.02
C THR A 145 16.49 -8.19 -8.09
N ARG A 146 17.59 -7.59 -7.63
CA ARG A 146 17.56 -6.43 -6.74
C ARG A 146 16.84 -5.25 -7.38
N ILE A 147 17.09 -4.99 -8.67
CA ILE A 147 16.40 -3.92 -9.41
C ILE A 147 14.89 -4.18 -9.46
N LYS A 148 14.48 -5.40 -9.80
CA LYS A 148 13.05 -5.73 -9.90
C LYS A 148 12.37 -5.72 -8.53
N LEU A 149 13.06 -6.18 -7.48
CA LEU A 149 12.55 -6.07 -6.12
C LEU A 149 12.46 -4.60 -5.66
N ALA A 150 13.37 -3.73 -6.09
CA ALA A 150 13.28 -2.30 -5.82
C ALA A 150 12.02 -1.68 -6.44
N GLU A 151 11.66 -2.07 -7.66
CA GLU A 151 10.42 -1.67 -8.33
C GLU A 151 9.19 -2.08 -7.52
N ALA A 152 9.13 -3.35 -7.09
CA ALA A 152 8.06 -3.87 -6.24
C ALA A 152 7.93 -3.07 -4.92
N LEU A 153 9.03 -2.91 -4.19
CA LEU A 153 9.03 -2.20 -2.91
C LEU A 153 8.78 -0.69 -3.05
N SER A 154 9.14 -0.09 -4.20
CA SER A 154 8.82 1.30 -4.50
C SER A 154 7.32 1.50 -4.73
N ARG A 155 6.65 0.53 -5.37
CA ARG A 155 5.19 0.53 -5.54
C ARG A 155 4.48 0.44 -4.20
N GLU A 156 4.92 -0.45 -3.31
CA GLU A 156 4.42 -0.55 -1.92
C GLU A 156 4.61 0.79 -1.18
N LEU A 157 5.80 1.39 -1.28
CA LEU A 157 6.11 2.66 -0.62
C LEU A 157 5.19 3.78 -1.11
N LEU A 158 4.98 3.87 -2.43
CA LEU A 158 4.06 4.83 -3.03
C LEU A 158 2.64 4.66 -2.50
N GLY A 159 2.14 3.43 -2.41
CA GLY A 159 0.82 3.12 -1.84
C GLY A 159 0.68 3.58 -0.39
N ARG A 160 1.70 3.31 0.44
CA ARG A 160 1.78 3.79 1.83
C ARG A 160 1.78 5.31 1.93
N ASP A 161 2.57 5.99 1.11
CA ASP A 161 2.70 7.45 1.15
C ASP A 161 1.40 8.14 0.72
N ILE A 162 0.77 7.68 -0.36
CA ILE A 162 -0.54 8.18 -0.80
C ILE A 162 -1.60 7.95 0.27
N CYS A 163 -1.69 6.73 0.83
CA CYS A 163 -2.72 6.40 1.80
C CYS A 163 -2.51 7.10 3.15
N ARG A 164 -1.27 7.40 3.54
CA ARG A 164 -0.96 8.14 4.79
C ARG A 164 -1.09 9.65 4.66
N ALA A 165 -0.95 10.22 3.46
CA ALA A 165 -1.00 11.67 3.27
C ALA A 165 -2.37 12.25 3.67
N LEU A 166 -2.36 13.41 4.36
CA LEU A 166 -3.57 14.19 4.61
C LEU A 166 -4.07 14.77 3.27
N PRO A 167 -5.40 14.82 3.02
CA PRO A 167 -5.95 15.48 1.84
C PRO A 167 -5.44 16.91 1.64
N ALA A 168 -5.19 17.65 2.73
CA ALA A 168 -4.60 18.99 2.69
C ALA A 168 -3.11 19.02 2.26
N TYR A 169 -2.35 17.97 2.55
CA TYR A 169 -0.94 17.85 2.12
C TYR A 169 -0.84 17.54 0.62
N LEU A 170 -1.78 16.74 0.10
CA LEU A 170 -1.93 16.47 -1.33
C LEU A 170 -2.31 17.72 -2.14
N ALA A 171 -3.05 18.65 -1.53
CA ALA A 171 -3.41 19.94 -2.15
C ALA A 171 -2.27 20.98 -2.18
N VAL A 172 -1.27 20.88 -1.29
CA VAL A 172 -0.23 21.91 -1.11
C VAL A 172 1.10 21.56 -1.79
N ASN A 173 1.45 20.28 -1.90
CA ASN A 173 2.76 19.85 -2.42
C ASN A 173 2.77 19.33 -3.87
N SER A 174 1.61 19.27 -4.52
CA SER A 174 1.49 18.73 -5.87
C SER A 174 1.80 19.79 -6.93
N GLY A 175 3.09 20.09 -7.12
CA GLY A 175 3.62 20.57 -8.41
C GLY A 175 3.57 19.49 -9.52
N GLY A 176 3.06 18.30 -9.17
CA GLY A 176 2.68 17.19 -10.03
C GLY A 176 1.85 16.25 -9.16
N GLN A 177 0.53 16.28 -9.30
CA GLN A 177 -0.35 15.32 -8.65
C GLN A 177 -0.13 14.00 -9.41
N GLU A 178 0.54 13.02 -8.80
CA GLU A 178 0.59 11.68 -9.39
C GLU A 178 -0.84 11.18 -9.54
N ASP A 179 -1.20 10.75 -10.75
CA ASP A 179 -2.52 10.22 -11.03
C ASP A 179 -2.63 8.86 -10.33
N ILE A 180 -3.40 8.81 -9.24
CA ILE A 180 -3.60 7.59 -8.43
C ILE A 180 -4.18 6.47 -9.31
N ALA A 181 -5.04 6.80 -10.27
CA ALA A 181 -5.62 5.82 -11.18
C ALA A 181 -4.59 5.26 -12.16
N GLU A 182 -3.60 6.07 -12.56
CA GLU A 182 -2.49 5.64 -13.41
C GLU A 182 -1.48 4.78 -12.63
N ALA A 183 -1.20 5.14 -11.37
CA ALA A 183 -0.27 4.41 -10.52
C ALA A 183 -0.84 3.05 -10.06
N PHE A 184 -2.14 3.00 -9.76
CA PHE A 184 -2.86 1.82 -9.25
C PHE A 184 -4.15 1.52 -10.04
N PRO A 185 -4.04 1.15 -11.33
CA PRO A 185 -5.19 0.84 -12.19
C PRO A 185 -5.91 -0.44 -11.77
N GLU A 186 -5.18 -1.42 -11.22
CA GLU A 186 -5.70 -2.73 -10.81
C GLU A 186 -6.65 -2.65 -9.63
N ALA A 187 -6.54 -1.63 -8.79
CA ALA A 187 -7.45 -1.40 -7.68
C ALA A 187 -8.90 -1.08 -8.17
N GLU A 188 -9.14 -0.90 -9.49
CA GLU A 188 -10.50 -0.78 -10.04
C GLU A 188 -11.13 -2.16 -10.31
N PHE A 189 -10.34 -3.23 -10.18
CA PHE A 189 -10.71 -4.59 -10.51
C PHE A 189 -10.46 -5.50 -9.29
N ASP A 190 -11.31 -6.50 -9.10
CA ASP A 190 -11.03 -7.57 -8.13
C ASP A 190 -9.99 -8.53 -8.72
N ALA A 191 -8.72 -8.14 -8.69
CA ALA A 191 -7.62 -9.02 -9.07
C ALA A 191 -7.45 -10.13 -8.04
N VAL A 192 -7.38 -11.39 -8.51
CA VAL A 192 -7.12 -12.54 -7.64
C VAL A 192 -5.62 -12.57 -7.36
N VAL A 193 -5.25 -12.41 -6.08
CA VAL A 193 -3.88 -12.54 -5.60
C VAL A 193 -3.41 -14.00 -5.75
N ASP A 194 -2.34 -14.24 -6.52
CA ASP A 194 -1.74 -15.56 -6.67
C ASP A 194 -0.72 -15.87 -5.55
N SER A 195 -1.24 -16.12 -4.35
CA SER A 195 -0.42 -16.50 -3.20
C SER A 195 0.33 -17.81 -3.41
N ALA A 196 -0.23 -18.73 -4.20
CA ALA A 196 0.37 -20.04 -4.45
C ALA A 196 1.58 -19.91 -5.39
N GLY A 197 1.43 -19.16 -6.48
CA GLY A 197 2.52 -18.85 -7.40
C GLY A 197 3.68 -18.11 -6.73
N LEU A 198 3.38 -17.15 -5.84
CA LEU A 198 4.43 -16.49 -5.04
C LEU A 198 5.18 -17.49 -4.15
N GLU A 199 4.47 -18.38 -3.43
CA GLU A 199 5.12 -19.36 -2.55
C GLU A 199 5.96 -20.37 -3.35
N GLU A 200 5.51 -20.77 -4.55
CA GLU A 200 6.33 -21.58 -5.46
C GLU A 200 7.63 -20.87 -5.86
N CYS A 201 7.58 -19.57 -6.16
CA CYS A 201 8.76 -18.77 -6.46
C CYS A 201 9.72 -18.67 -5.25
N VAL A 202 9.18 -18.49 -4.04
CA VAL A 202 9.98 -18.48 -2.80
C VAL A 202 10.66 -19.83 -2.59
N ASN A 203 9.94 -20.95 -2.77
CA ASN A 203 10.50 -22.29 -2.63
C ASN A 203 11.59 -22.59 -3.67
N ALA A 204 11.44 -22.07 -4.90
CA ALA A 204 12.46 -22.21 -5.93
C ALA A 204 13.74 -21.42 -5.57
N ALA A 205 13.60 -20.19 -5.07
CA ALA A 205 14.73 -19.39 -4.60
C ALA A 205 15.35 -19.95 -3.29
N GLU A 206 14.55 -20.59 -2.43
CA GLU A 206 15.02 -21.31 -1.24
C GLU A 206 16.01 -22.42 -1.59
N ALA A 207 15.83 -23.09 -2.73
CA ALA A 207 16.79 -24.10 -3.20
C ALA A 207 18.19 -23.53 -3.53
N ILE A 208 18.29 -22.22 -3.75
CA ILE A 208 19.54 -21.51 -4.06
C ILE A 208 20.16 -20.94 -2.78
N HIS A 209 19.36 -20.24 -1.98
CA HIS A 209 19.84 -19.45 -0.83
C HIS A 209 19.68 -20.14 0.53
N GLY A 210 18.93 -21.26 0.58
CA GLY A 210 18.69 -22.06 1.77
C GLY A 210 17.50 -21.62 2.62
N PRO A 211 17.09 -22.47 3.59
CA PRO A 211 15.85 -22.28 4.38
C PRO A 211 15.91 -21.06 5.31
N GLN A 212 17.10 -20.69 5.80
CA GLN A 212 17.26 -19.51 6.64
C GLN A 212 16.93 -18.24 5.86
N TRP A 213 17.43 -18.12 4.62
CA TRP A 213 17.09 -17.02 3.72
C TRP A 213 15.58 -16.95 3.48
N ALA A 214 14.96 -18.09 3.18
CA ALA A 214 13.54 -18.14 2.88
C ALA A 214 12.67 -17.74 4.10
N GLY A 215 13.09 -18.07 5.31
CA GLY A 215 12.44 -17.56 6.53
C GLY A 215 12.48 -16.03 6.64
N MET A 216 13.63 -15.42 6.34
CA MET A 216 13.78 -13.97 6.36
C MET A 216 13.01 -13.27 5.24
N PHE A 217 12.99 -13.87 4.05
CA PHE A 217 12.22 -13.37 2.91
C PHE A 217 10.70 -13.44 3.17
N ARG A 218 10.22 -14.52 3.79
CA ARG A 218 8.82 -14.63 4.23
C ARG A 218 8.46 -13.60 5.30
N THR A 219 9.39 -13.27 6.21
CA THR A 219 9.21 -12.14 7.13
C THR A 219 9.00 -10.83 6.38
N MET A 220 9.78 -10.57 5.32
CA MET A 220 9.58 -9.39 4.46
C MET A 220 8.17 -9.38 3.87
N LEU A 221 7.79 -10.47 3.20
CA LEU A 221 6.50 -10.64 2.50
C LEU A 221 5.29 -10.45 3.42
N GLY A 222 5.36 -10.92 4.66
CA GLY A 222 4.25 -10.88 5.63
C GLY A 222 3.80 -9.47 6.02
N GLU A 223 4.56 -8.44 5.67
CA GLU A 223 4.22 -7.03 5.92
C GLU A 223 4.03 -6.22 4.63
N LEU A 224 4.08 -6.85 3.45
CA LEU A 224 3.76 -6.22 2.17
C LEU A 224 2.29 -6.45 1.85
N ASP A 225 1.67 -5.46 1.20
CA ASP A 225 0.34 -5.66 0.67
C ASP A 225 0.36 -6.68 -0.47
N PRO A 226 -0.67 -7.55 -0.60
CA PRO A 226 -0.77 -8.51 -1.68
C PRO A 226 -0.64 -7.92 -3.09
N LEU A 227 -0.97 -6.64 -3.27
CA LEU A 227 -0.77 -5.94 -4.53
C LEU A 227 0.69 -5.92 -5.00
N THR A 228 1.61 -5.99 -4.06
CA THR A 228 3.07 -5.96 -4.33
C THR A 228 3.59 -7.34 -4.73
N TRP A 229 2.85 -8.42 -4.49
CA TRP A 229 3.33 -9.80 -4.57
C TRP A 229 3.69 -10.26 -5.99
N ASP A 230 2.94 -9.83 -7.01
CA ASP A 230 3.23 -10.21 -8.40
C ASP A 230 4.62 -9.72 -8.85
N LEU A 231 4.96 -8.47 -8.53
CA LEU A 231 6.28 -7.91 -8.84
C LEU A 231 7.40 -8.58 -8.02
N VAL A 232 7.09 -9.03 -6.80
CA VAL A 232 8.05 -9.82 -6.01
C VAL A 232 8.26 -11.21 -6.63
N ALA A 233 7.19 -11.86 -7.10
CA ALA A 233 7.29 -13.13 -7.81
C ALA A 233 8.13 -12.99 -9.10
N GLU A 234 7.92 -11.92 -9.88
CA GLU A 234 8.76 -11.60 -11.04
C GLU A 234 10.24 -11.45 -10.67
N ALA A 235 10.55 -10.78 -9.55
CA ALA A 235 11.93 -10.66 -9.07
C ALA A 235 12.53 -12.04 -8.73
N LEU A 236 11.78 -12.90 -8.03
CA LEU A 236 12.24 -14.25 -7.68
C LEU A 236 12.43 -15.15 -8.91
N ILE A 237 11.60 -14.99 -9.95
CA ILE A 237 11.78 -15.70 -11.22
C ILE A 237 13.12 -15.32 -11.87
N ILE A 238 13.47 -14.03 -11.87
CA ILE A 238 14.78 -13.55 -12.37
C ILE A 238 15.92 -14.20 -11.58
N GLU A 239 15.82 -14.22 -10.24
CA GLU A 239 16.84 -14.82 -9.38
C GLU A 239 17.08 -16.30 -9.70
N VAL A 240 16.00 -17.05 -9.89
CA VAL A 240 16.06 -18.48 -10.20
C VAL A 240 16.62 -18.73 -11.61
N GLN A 241 16.39 -17.81 -12.56
CA GLN A 241 16.93 -17.90 -13.90
C GLN A 241 18.43 -17.59 -13.94
N ASP A 242 18.89 -16.57 -13.20
CA ASP A 242 20.29 -16.16 -13.14
C ASP A 242 21.20 -17.20 -12.43
N ALA A 243 20.63 -18.01 -11.54
CA ALA A 243 21.35 -19.06 -10.83
C ALA A 243 21.51 -20.38 -11.60
N ARG A 244 20.88 -20.52 -12.79
CA ARG A 244 20.93 -21.71 -13.65
C ARG A 244 21.98 -21.57 -14.74
#